data_AF-A0A829PQ69-F1
#
_entry.id   AF-A0A829PQ69-F1
#
_cell.length_a   1.000
_cell.length_b   1.000
_cell.length_c   1.000
_cell.angle_alpha   90.00
_cell.angle_beta   90.00
_cell.angle_gamma   90.00
#
_symmetry.space_group_name_H-M   'P 1'
#
loop_
_entity.id
_entity.type
_entity.pdbx_description
1 polymer ?
#
loop_
_entity_poly.entity_id
_entity_poly.type
_entity_poly.pdbx_seq_one_letter_code
_entity_poly.pdbx_strand_id
1 'polypeptide(L)'
;MYRLRRYFAPGAGTEDAGPVVLMVHPMMMAADMWDVTQDGGAVGILHRAGIDPWVIDFGSPDRMAGGMERTLSDHVVAVSDAIETVHRITGRQIHLAGYSQGGMFCYQTAALRKSRTIASIITFGSPVDANAAMPMGMPAGLSADIAEFMADHVFSRFSIPAWSARIGFQMLDPVKTIKGRLDFLRQLHDRDALLPREQQRKFLANEGWIAWSGPAIAELLRQFVVHNRMTTGGFTVNDRVVTLSDITCPVLAVVGEVDDIGQPASVRGILRAAPKADVYEYLIRAGHFGLVVGSTAVAQTWPTVSQWVQWREGEAAKPPSVDLMYEHEAGQLDRGGVPLASRVAHGLSTTTEVAITAARTAGAAAAAANKSVKSIAVEAVRTLPRLTRLGQIHDHTRISMGRLMTEQARRTPHGECFLFDGRVHTYEAVDRRINNVVKGLIEVGVRQGVRVGILMETRPSALVAIAALSRLGAVAVLLPRTPTSRWQSSWGRSPNCSRTRRTFLPRRIFRYTCWCSAVVSLAICRFPTTARPSTWKRSIPTR
;
A
#
# COMPACT_ATOMS: atom_id res chain seq x y z
N MET A 1 22.40 -9.70 -6.15
CA MET A 1 21.53 -8.73 -5.45
C MET A 1 21.10 -9.26 -4.10
N TYR A 2 20.76 -10.55 -3.99
CA TYR A 2 20.47 -11.24 -2.74
C TYR A 2 21.38 -12.47 -2.57
N ARG A 3 21.34 -13.08 -1.38
CA ARG A 3 21.79 -14.45 -1.08
C ARG A 3 20.57 -15.29 -0.73
N LEU A 4 20.59 -16.58 -1.05
CA LEU A 4 19.59 -17.53 -0.58
C LEU A 4 20.21 -18.40 0.49
N ARG A 5 19.58 -18.45 1.66
CA ARG A 5 19.97 -19.32 2.76
C ARG A 5 19.03 -20.53 2.78
N ARG A 6 19.59 -21.73 2.61
CA ARG A 6 18.93 -23.01 2.86
C ARG A 6 19.61 -23.63 4.08
N TYR A 7 18.88 -23.76 5.16
CA TYR A 7 19.46 -24.11 6.47
C TYR A 7 19.69 -25.61 6.63
N PHE A 8 18.81 -26.43 6.08
CA PHE A 8 18.78 -27.88 6.28
C PHE A 8 18.88 -28.60 4.94
N ALA A 9 20.01 -28.44 4.25
CA ALA A 9 20.23 -29.15 2.99
C ALA A 9 20.16 -30.67 3.24
N PRO A 10 19.33 -31.41 2.49
CA PRO A 10 19.28 -32.86 2.61
C PRO A 10 20.68 -33.44 2.29
N GLY A 11 21.10 -34.46 3.03
CA GLY A 11 22.32 -35.20 2.71
C GLY A 11 22.22 -35.85 1.33
N ALA A 12 23.36 -36.21 0.72
CA ALA A 12 23.34 -36.98 -0.52
C ALA A 12 22.54 -38.29 -0.31
N GLY A 13 21.36 -38.39 -0.92
CA GLY A 13 20.47 -39.57 -0.86
C GLY A 13 19.15 -39.38 -0.09
N THR A 14 18.87 -38.21 0.49
CA THR A 14 17.55 -37.90 1.08
C THR A 14 16.68 -37.17 0.05
N GLU A 15 15.69 -37.87 -0.53
CA GLU A 15 14.81 -37.35 -1.61
C GLU A 15 13.63 -36.49 -1.14
N ASP A 16 13.33 -36.41 0.16
CA ASP A 16 12.12 -35.72 0.64
C ASP A 16 12.44 -34.41 1.37
N ALA A 17 12.62 -33.33 0.60
CA ALA A 17 12.36 -32.00 1.14
C ALA A 17 10.83 -31.81 1.14
N GLY A 18 10.25 -31.64 2.34
CA GLY A 18 8.83 -31.34 2.50
C GLY A 18 8.43 -29.98 1.90
N PRO A 19 7.23 -29.47 2.21
CA PRO A 19 6.73 -28.22 1.65
C PRO A 19 7.73 -27.07 1.78
N VAL A 20 7.85 -26.23 0.76
CA VAL A 20 8.89 -25.18 0.71
C VAL A 20 8.32 -23.83 1.11
N VAL A 21 8.91 -23.19 2.11
CA VAL A 21 8.57 -21.83 2.54
C VAL A 21 9.73 -20.89 2.28
N LEU A 22 9.53 -19.86 1.45
CA LEU A 22 10.49 -18.78 1.22
C LEU A 22 10.12 -17.56 2.07
N MET A 23 10.95 -17.25 3.05
CA MET A 23 10.79 -16.14 3.98
C MET A 23 11.46 -14.86 3.46
N VAL A 24 10.69 -13.77 3.45
CA VAL A 24 11.05 -12.47 2.85
C VAL A 24 11.00 -11.38 3.92
N HIS A 25 12.16 -10.84 4.27
CA HIS A 25 12.29 -9.78 5.28
C HIS A 25 12.09 -8.39 4.67
N PRO A 26 11.72 -7.35 5.47
CA PRO A 26 11.68 -5.97 5.02
C PRO A 26 13.10 -5.39 4.85
N MET A 27 13.24 -4.33 4.04
CA MET A 27 14.54 -3.71 3.73
C MET A 27 15.29 -3.12 4.93
N MET A 28 14.60 -2.89 6.06
CA MET A 28 15.19 -2.30 7.29
C MET A 28 15.84 -3.28 8.22
N MET A 29 15.51 -4.55 8.04
CA MET A 29 15.86 -5.55 9.01
C MET A 29 16.71 -6.61 8.35
N ALA A 30 17.75 -7.06 9.05
CA ALA A 30 18.57 -8.16 8.58
C ALA A 30 17.74 -9.46 8.48
N ALA A 31 18.14 -10.31 7.55
CA ALA A 31 17.53 -11.63 7.33
C ALA A 31 17.56 -12.51 8.59
N ASP A 32 18.49 -12.23 9.51
CA ASP A 32 18.69 -12.98 10.75
C ASP A 32 17.50 -12.85 11.73
N MET A 33 16.47 -12.06 11.39
CA MET A 33 15.20 -12.03 12.13
C MET A 33 14.47 -13.39 12.14
N TRP A 34 14.73 -14.24 11.14
CA TRP A 34 14.04 -15.52 11.00
C TRP A 34 14.67 -16.64 11.82
N ASP A 35 15.92 -16.46 12.26
CA ASP A 35 16.75 -17.45 12.95
C ASP A 35 17.46 -16.83 14.18
N VAL A 36 16.87 -15.79 14.78
CA VAL A 36 17.40 -15.11 15.99
C VAL A 36 17.76 -16.09 17.11
N THR A 37 17.08 -17.22 17.21
CA THR A 37 17.50 -18.34 18.08
C THR A 37 17.37 -19.64 17.30
N GLN A 38 18.27 -20.59 17.51
CA GLN A 38 18.29 -21.86 16.76
C GLN A 38 16.99 -22.65 16.97
N ASP A 39 16.52 -22.75 18.21
CA ASP A 39 15.32 -23.53 18.55
C ASP A 39 14.02 -22.74 18.57
N GLY A 40 14.08 -21.43 18.83
CA GLY A 40 12.89 -20.55 18.89
C GLY A 40 12.65 -19.72 17.62
N GLY A 41 13.55 -19.81 16.63
CA GLY A 41 13.40 -19.10 15.36
C GLY A 41 12.37 -19.74 14.44
N ALA A 42 11.85 -18.95 13.51
CA ALA A 42 10.92 -19.38 12.47
C ALA A 42 11.47 -20.58 11.69
N VAL A 43 12.73 -20.49 11.28
CA VAL A 43 13.46 -21.52 10.54
C VAL A 43 13.45 -22.86 11.29
N GLY A 44 13.81 -22.86 12.57
CA GLY A 44 13.85 -24.09 13.38
C GLY A 44 12.47 -24.68 13.62
N ILE A 45 11.45 -23.85 13.85
CA ILE A 45 10.07 -24.30 14.08
C ILE A 45 9.48 -24.94 12.82
N LEU A 46 9.64 -24.29 11.65
CA LEU A 46 9.17 -24.83 10.38
C LEU A 46 9.86 -26.15 10.03
N HIS A 47 11.18 -26.23 10.23
CA HIS A 47 11.93 -27.45 9.96
C HIS A 47 11.46 -28.64 10.80
N ARG A 48 11.22 -28.44 12.10
CA ARG A 48 10.67 -29.50 12.97
C ARG A 48 9.25 -29.92 12.58
N ALA A 49 8.51 -29.07 11.87
CA ALA A 49 7.21 -29.40 11.31
C ALA A 49 7.30 -30.11 9.94
N GLY A 50 8.51 -30.47 9.47
CA GLY A 50 8.73 -31.16 8.19
C GLY A 50 8.76 -30.23 6.97
N ILE A 51 8.80 -28.91 7.18
CA ILE A 51 8.82 -27.90 6.11
C ILE A 51 10.28 -27.55 5.78
N ASP A 52 10.60 -27.25 4.52
CA ASP A 52 11.93 -26.78 4.09
C ASP A 52 11.96 -25.23 4.07
N PRO A 53 12.52 -24.57 5.11
CA PRO A 53 12.60 -23.12 5.19
C PRO A 53 13.78 -22.57 4.39
N TRP A 54 13.46 -21.61 3.52
CA TRP A 54 14.42 -20.80 2.78
C TRP A 54 14.30 -19.34 3.19
N VAL A 55 15.42 -18.62 3.23
CA VAL A 55 15.43 -17.18 3.50
C VAL A 55 16.12 -16.46 2.35
N ILE A 56 15.44 -15.45 1.79
CA ILE A 56 16.11 -14.47 0.94
C ILE A 56 16.78 -13.43 1.83
N ASP A 57 18.06 -13.18 1.58
CA ASP A 57 18.86 -12.18 2.29
C ASP A 57 19.30 -11.10 1.30
N PHE A 58 18.71 -9.92 1.40
CA PHE A 58 19.06 -8.79 0.53
C PHE A 58 20.44 -8.19 0.86
N GLY A 59 21.04 -8.57 2.00
CA GLY A 59 22.29 -8.01 2.51
C GLY A 59 22.13 -6.56 2.98
N SER A 60 23.25 -5.94 3.34
CA SER A 60 23.31 -4.54 3.76
C SER A 60 23.66 -3.64 2.56
N PRO A 61 22.76 -2.75 2.10
CA PRO A 61 22.99 -1.89 0.94
C PRO A 61 24.28 -1.07 1.01
N ASP A 62 24.65 -0.60 2.19
CA ASP A 62 25.85 0.21 2.47
C ASP A 62 27.17 -0.56 2.34
N ARG A 63 27.12 -1.89 2.37
CA ARG A 63 28.30 -2.77 2.30
C ARG A 63 28.45 -3.46 0.95
N MET A 64 27.58 -3.15 -0.01
CA MET A 64 27.52 -3.80 -1.31
C MET A 64 27.71 -2.77 -2.41
N ALA A 65 28.57 -3.08 -3.38
CA ALA A 65 28.71 -2.26 -4.58
C ALA A 65 27.35 -2.14 -5.29
N GLY A 66 26.92 -0.92 -5.61
CA GLY A 66 25.60 -0.66 -6.21
C GLY A 66 24.41 -0.87 -5.26
N GLY A 67 24.65 -1.12 -3.97
CA GLY A 67 23.60 -1.42 -3.01
C GLY A 67 22.72 -0.21 -2.68
N MET A 68 23.31 0.98 -2.62
CA MET A 68 22.62 2.22 -2.26
C MET A 68 21.77 2.79 -3.39
N GLU A 69 21.90 2.26 -4.59
CA GLU A 69 21.16 2.63 -5.80
C GLU A 69 19.93 1.74 -6.04
N ARG A 70 19.74 0.70 -5.22
CA ARG A 70 18.64 -0.26 -5.38
C ARG A 70 17.26 0.40 -5.27
N THR A 71 16.37 -0.05 -6.13
CA THR A 71 14.98 0.40 -6.21
C THR A 71 14.06 -0.56 -5.44
N LEU A 72 12.79 -0.18 -5.26
CA LEU A 72 11.77 -1.10 -4.74
C LEU A 72 11.55 -2.25 -5.74
N SER A 73 11.56 -1.91 -7.03
CA SER A 73 11.43 -2.86 -8.14
C SER A 73 12.49 -3.96 -8.09
N ASP A 74 13.75 -3.61 -7.76
CA ASP A 74 14.82 -4.59 -7.61
C ASP A 74 14.47 -5.66 -6.57
N HIS A 75 13.90 -5.28 -5.43
CA HIS A 75 13.50 -6.21 -4.37
C HIS A 75 12.41 -7.17 -4.82
N VAL A 76 11.41 -6.68 -5.56
CA VAL A 76 10.36 -7.52 -6.14
C VAL A 76 10.93 -8.52 -7.15
N VAL A 77 11.84 -8.07 -8.03
CA VAL A 77 12.49 -8.94 -9.01
C VAL A 77 13.38 -9.98 -8.33
N ALA A 78 14.12 -9.59 -7.28
CA ALA A 78 14.94 -10.51 -6.51
C ALA A 78 14.12 -11.62 -5.86
N VAL A 79 12.94 -11.32 -5.30
CA VAL A 79 12.03 -12.36 -4.78
C VAL A 79 11.52 -13.24 -5.92
N SER A 80 11.18 -12.68 -7.08
CA SER A 80 10.79 -13.46 -8.27
C SER A 80 11.89 -14.43 -8.72
N ASP A 81 13.14 -13.98 -8.76
CA ASP A 81 14.30 -14.79 -9.15
C ASP A 81 14.61 -15.87 -8.11
N ALA A 82 14.43 -15.54 -6.82
CA ALA A 82 14.56 -16.49 -5.73
C ALA A 82 13.55 -17.62 -5.84
N ILE A 83 12.27 -17.32 -6.13
CA ILE A 83 11.23 -18.33 -6.36
C ILE A 83 11.63 -19.28 -7.48
N GLU A 84 12.11 -18.75 -8.62
CA GLU A 84 12.53 -19.56 -9.75
C GLU A 84 13.73 -20.46 -9.39
N THR A 85 14.69 -19.92 -8.64
CA THR A 85 15.88 -20.66 -8.20
C THR A 85 15.50 -21.79 -7.25
N VAL A 86 14.68 -21.50 -6.24
CA VAL A 86 14.23 -22.51 -5.27
C VAL A 86 13.40 -23.57 -5.97
N HIS A 87 12.46 -23.19 -6.83
CA HIS A 87 11.66 -24.14 -7.61
C HIS A 87 12.51 -25.04 -8.51
N ARG A 88 13.55 -24.50 -9.16
CA ARG A 88 14.47 -25.31 -9.96
C ARG A 88 15.25 -26.33 -9.12
N ILE A 89 15.58 -25.99 -7.88
CA ILE A 89 16.33 -26.87 -6.96
C ILE A 89 15.42 -27.95 -6.35
N THR A 90 14.19 -27.58 -5.97
CA THR A 90 13.30 -28.46 -5.19
C THR A 90 12.21 -29.12 -6.03
N GLY A 91 11.89 -28.59 -7.21
CA GLY A 91 10.73 -28.98 -8.02
C GLY A 91 9.36 -28.58 -7.45
N ARG A 92 9.31 -28.00 -6.24
CA ARG A 92 8.07 -27.72 -5.50
C ARG A 92 7.52 -26.32 -5.81
N GLN A 93 6.21 -26.15 -5.64
CA GLN A 93 5.61 -24.81 -5.56
C GLN A 93 6.03 -24.15 -4.24
N ILE A 94 6.07 -22.82 -4.20
CA ILE A 94 6.67 -22.10 -3.07
C ILE A 94 5.58 -21.38 -2.26
N HIS A 95 5.58 -21.57 -0.93
CA HIS A 95 4.83 -20.71 -0.02
C HIS A 95 5.67 -19.48 0.31
N LEU A 96 5.15 -18.28 0.05
CA LEU A 96 5.84 -17.03 0.36
C LEU A 96 5.44 -16.53 1.74
N ALA A 97 6.40 -16.32 2.63
CA ALA A 97 6.17 -15.80 3.98
C ALA A 97 6.85 -14.43 4.14
N GLY A 98 6.08 -13.34 4.12
CA GLY A 98 6.63 -11.98 4.12
C GLY A 98 6.23 -11.16 5.35
N TYR A 99 7.21 -10.54 6.00
CA TYR A 99 6.97 -9.66 7.16
C TYR A 99 6.94 -8.19 6.77
N SER A 100 5.88 -7.46 7.15
CA SER A 100 5.74 -6.02 6.93
C SER A 100 5.95 -5.67 5.45
N GLN A 101 6.94 -4.81 5.12
CA GLN A 101 7.32 -4.54 3.74
C GLN A 101 7.74 -5.80 2.95
N GLY A 102 8.28 -6.82 3.60
CA GLY A 102 8.55 -8.12 2.99
C GLY A 102 7.28 -8.80 2.46
N GLY A 103 6.14 -8.65 3.14
CA GLY A 103 4.85 -9.13 2.64
C GLY A 103 4.32 -8.31 1.46
N MET A 104 4.61 -7.00 1.43
CA MET A 104 4.34 -6.18 0.25
C MET A 104 5.11 -6.71 -0.98
N PHE A 105 6.38 -7.09 -0.82
CA PHE A 105 7.15 -7.73 -1.88
C PHE A 105 6.54 -9.07 -2.32
N CYS A 106 6.04 -9.89 -1.39
CA CYS A 106 5.35 -11.13 -1.73
C CYS A 106 4.10 -10.86 -2.59
N TYR A 107 3.27 -9.88 -2.22
CA TYR A 107 2.10 -9.49 -3.01
C TYR A 107 2.49 -9.01 -4.42
N GLN A 108 3.45 -8.09 -4.50
CA GLN A 108 3.92 -7.54 -5.77
C GLN A 108 4.53 -8.61 -6.67
N THR A 109 5.30 -9.54 -6.09
CA THR A 109 5.92 -10.65 -6.81
C THR A 109 4.88 -11.64 -7.31
N ALA A 110 3.92 -11.99 -6.46
CA ALA A 110 2.84 -12.89 -6.85
C ALA A 110 2.01 -12.30 -8.00
N ALA A 111 1.69 -11.01 -7.93
CA ALA A 111 1.00 -10.31 -9.01
C ALA A 111 1.85 -10.28 -10.31
N LEU A 112 3.14 -9.94 -10.21
CA LEU A 112 4.07 -9.92 -11.36
C LEU A 112 4.16 -11.29 -12.06
N ARG A 113 4.13 -12.37 -11.27
CA ARG A 113 4.19 -13.76 -11.74
C ARG A 113 2.82 -14.35 -12.06
N LYS A 114 1.71 -13.63 -11.81
CA LYS A 114 0.35 -14.15 -11.84
C LYS A 114 0.22 -15.46 -11.04
N SER A 115 0.80 -15.46 -9.85
CA SER A 115 0.91 -16.61 -8.94
C SER A 115 1.63 -17.85 -9.49
N ARG A 116 2.31 -17.76 -10.64
CA ARG A 116 3.10 -18.89 -11.18
C ARG A 116 4.22 -19.28 -10.20
N THR A 117 4.29 -20.58 -9.90
CA THR A 117 5.28 -21.18 -8.99
C THR A 117 5.02 -20.86 -7.51
N ILE A 118 3.84 -20.32 -7.16
CA ILE A 118 3.50 -19.89 -5.80
C ILE A 118 2.28 -20.69 -5.31
N ALA A 119 2.48 -21.48 -4.25
CA ALA A 119 1.44 -22.29 -3.63
C ALA A 119 0.48 -21.45 -2.77
N SER A 120 1.02 -20.56 -1.94
CA SER A 120 0.26 -19.56 -1.19
C SER A 120 1.13 -18.40 -0.74
N ILE A 121 0.49 -17.31 -0.31
CA ILE A 121 1.17 -16.17 0.33
C ILE A 121 0.75 -16.13 1.80
N ILE A 122 1.68 -15.87 2.69
CA ILE A 122 1.50 -15.68 4.12
C ILE A 122 2.15 -14.35 4.46
N THR A 123 1.38 -13.41 5.01
CA THR A 123 1.92 -12.09 5.37
C THR A 123 1.70 -11.79 6.84
N PHE A 124 2.62 -11.03 7.43
CA PHE A 124 2.58 -10.64 8.83
C PHE A 124 2.55 -9.12 8.92
N GLY A 125 1.41 -8.55 9.34
CA GLY A 125 1.26 -7.09 9.52
C GLY A 125 1.62 -6.28 8.26
N SER A 126 1.35 -6.83 7.07
CA SER A 126 1.78 -6.24 5.79
C SER A 126 0.67 -5.37 5.20
N PRO A 127 0.82 -4.03 5.23
CA PRO A 127 -0.26 -3.12 4.86
C PRO A 127 -0.48 -3.11 3.33
N VAL A 128 -1.72 -2.94 2.88
CA VAL A 128 -2.10 -2.86 1.46
C VAL A 128 -2.84 -1.56 1.13
N ASP A 129 -3.62 -1.05 2.08
CA ASP A 129 -4.39 0.19 1.93
C ASP A 129 -3.84 1.28 2.86
N ALA A 130 -3.04 2.19 2.30
CA ALA A 130 -2.45 3.30 3.04
C ALA A 130 -3.51 4.28 3.57
N ASN A 131 -4.68 4.37 2.91
CA ASN A 131 -5.74 5.30 3.30
C ASN A 131 -6.60 4.79 4.45
N ALA A 132 -6.66 3.47 4.65
CA ALA A 132 -7.46 2.84 5.70
C ALA A 132 -6.84 2.99 7.10
N ALA A 133 -5.59 3.44 7.18
CA ALA A 133 -4.77 3.38 8.37
C ALA A 133 -3.69 4.47 8.36
N MET A 134 -4.07 5.67 8.80
CA MET A 134 -3.16 6.80 8.84
C MET A 134 -2.45 6.86 10.19
N PRO A 135 -1.10 6.85 10.23
CA PRO A 135 -0.36 7.07 11.47
C PRO A 135 -0.81 8.37 12.12
N MET A 136 -1.05 8.33 13.45
CA MET A 136 -1.41 9.50 14.26
C MET A 136 -2.71 10.23 13.88
N GLY A 137 -3.60 9.61 13.07
CA GLY A 137 -4.89 10.21 12.71
C GLY A 137 -4.79 11.41 11.76
N MET A 138 -3.71 11.54 11.00
CA MET A 138 -3.53 12.65 10.06
C MET A 138 -4.49 12.55 8.85
N PRO A 139 -5.02 13.68 8.33
CA PRO A 139 -5.84 13.69 7.12
C PRO A 139 -5.03 13.21 5.90
N ALA A 140 -5.59 12.28 5.11
CA ALA A 140 -4.92 11.64 3.97
C ALA A 140 -4.25 12.64 3.00
N GLY A 141 -4.91 13.76 2.70
CA GLY A 141 -4.38 14.77 1.77
C GLY A 141 -3.12 15.50 2.26
N LEU A 142 -2.93 15.68 3.57
CA LEU A 142 -1.73 16.33 4.12
C LEU A 142 -0.50 15.39 4.07
N SER A 143 -0.74 14.09 4.29
CA SER A 143 0.30 13.08 4.29
C SER A 143 0.90 12.79 2.92
N ALA A 144 0.06 12.79 1.87
CA ALA A 144 0.49 12.56 0.50
C ALA A 144 1.43 13.68 0.03
N ASP A 145 1.08 14.94 0.32
CA ASP A 145 1.91 16.10 -0.01
C ASP A 145 3.28 16.05 0.73
N ILE A 146 3.30 15.64 2.01
CA ILE A 146 4.55 15.48 2.78
C ILE A 146 5.38 14.31 2.24
N ALA A 147 4.75 13.17 1.96
CA ALA A 147 5.43 11.99 1.44
C ALA A 147 6.01 12.23 0.03
N GLU A 148 5.28 12.94 -0.83
CA GLU A 148 5.73 13.35 -2.17
C GLU A 148 6.95 14.28 -2.06
N PHE A 149 6.89 15.28 -1.17
CA PHE A 149 8.04 16.15 -0.91
C PHE A 149 9.27 15.35 -0.43
N MET A 150 9.09 14.47 0.56
CA MET A 150 10.17 13.64 1.10
C MET A 150 10.75 12.72 0.03
N ALA A 151 9.92 12.12 -0.81
CA ALA A 151 10.37 11.28 -1.92
C ALA A 151 11.17 12.08 -2.96
N ASP A 152 10.70 13.26 -3.33
CA ASP A 152 11.28 14.06 -4.42
C ASP A 152 12.52 14.85 -4.00
N HIS A 153 12.60 15.31 -2.75
CA HIS A 153 13.61 16.28 -2.32
C HIS A 153 14.58 15.75 -1.26
N VAL A 154 14.19 14.74 -0.49
CA VAL A 154 15.00 14.21 0.62
C VAL A 154 15.55 12.85 0.24
N PHE A 155 14.70 11.85 0.05
CA PHE A 155 15.15 10.47 -0.17
C PHE A 155 15.67 10.19 -1.57
N SER A 156 15.30 11.00 -2.58
CA SER A 156 15.95 11.00 -3.89
C SER A 156 17.43 11.41 -3.83
N ARG A 157 17.85 12.12 -2.76
CA ARG A 157 19.19 12.69 -2.61
C ARG A 157 19.96 12.14 -1.41
N PHE A 158 19.27 11.55 -0.44
CA PHE A 158 19.83 11.09 0.82
C PHE A 158 19.28 9.70 1.19
N SER A 159 20.18 8.75 1.41
CA SER A 159 19.87 7.45 2.01
C SER A 159 19.72 7.52 3.52
N ILE A 160 19.05 6.55 4.14
CA ILE A 160 18.94 6.44 5.61
C ILE A 160 20.02 5.46 6.11
N PRO A 161 21.04 5.92 6.85
CA PRO A 161 21.98 5.03 7.52
C PRO A 161 21.29 4.14 8.57
N ALA A 162 21.81 2.94 8.78
CA ALA A 162 21.24 1.96 9.73
C ALA A 162 20.97 2.52 11.14
N TRP A 163 21.86 3.36 11.68
CA TRP A 163 21.70 3.95 13.00
C TRP A 163 20.48 4.87 13.11
N SER A 164 20.12 5.57 12.02
CA SER A 164 19.00 6.51 11.98
C SER A 164 17.67 5.79 11.77
N ALA A 165 17.64 4.72 10.97
CA ALA A 165 16.48 3.83 10.85
C ALA A 165 16.09 3.24 12.21
N ARG A 166 17.09 2.79 12.98
CA ARG A 166 16.91 2.30 14.35
C ARG A 166 16.31 3.37 15.29
N ILE A 167 16.83 4.60 15.27
CA ILE A 167 16.30 5.68 16.12
C ILE A 167 14.84 6.00 15.75
N GLY A 168 14.55 6.13 14.45
CA GLY A 168 13.19 6.39 13.96
C GLY A 168 12.21 5.32 14.43
N PHE A 169 12.61 4.05 14.35
CA PHE A 169 11.77 2.96 14.83
C PHE A 169 11.56 2.97 16.36
N GLN A 170 12.62 3.19 17.14
CA GLN A 170 12.51 3.28 18.60
C GLN A 170 11.58 4.40 19.07
N MET A 171 11.43 5.47 18.27
CA MET A 171 10.51 6.57 18.54
C MET A 171 9.04 6.24 18.22
N LEU A 172 8.77 5.23 17.38
CA LEU A 172 7.39 4.80 17.08
C LEU A 172 6.78 3.99 18.22
N ASP A 173 7.59 3.29 19.01
CA ASP A 173 7.15 2.59 20.24
C ASP A 173 8.05 2.92 21.45
N PRO A 174 7.96 4.16 21.97
CA PRO A 174 8.87 4.65 23.01
C PRO A 174 8.59 3.98 24.36
N VAL A 175 7.33 3.65 24.65
CA VAL A 175 6.92 3.05 25.93
C VAL A 175 7.46 1.63 26.06
N LYS A 176 7.33 0.78 25.03
CA LYS A 176 7.90 -0.57 25.09
C LYS A 176 9.43 -0.54 25.09
N THR A 177 10.04 0.39 24.36
CA THR A 177 11.51 0.55 24.37
C THR A 177 12.02 0.89 25.77
N ILE A 178 11.36 1.80 26.48
CA ILE A 178 11.72 2.19 27.85
C ILE A 178 11.43 1.05 28.83
N LYS A 179 10.26 0.42 28.73
CA LYS A 179 9.90 -0.73 29.58
C LYS A 179 10.90 -1.87 29.42
N GLY A 180 11.28 -2.23 28.20
CA GLY A 180 12.28 -3.26 27.94
C GLY A 180 13.66 -2.93 28.51
N ARG A 181 14.06 -1.65 28.51
CA ARG A 181 15.30 -1.21 29.18
C ARG A 181 15.21 -1.32 30.71
N LEU A 182 14.09 -0.94 31.30
CA LEU A 182 13.86 -1.05 32.74
C LEU A 182 13.79 -2.52 33.20
N ASP A 183 13.09 -3.37 32.45
CA ASP A 183 12.98 -4.80 32.74
C ASP A 183 14.36 -5.48 32.66
N PHE A 184 15.20 -5.12 31.68
CA PHE A 184 16.59 -5.58 31.60
C PHE A 184 17.43 -5.14 32.80
N LEU A 185 17.35 -3.86 33.19
CA LEU A 185 18.07 -3.35 34.37
C LEU A 185 17.62 -4.04 35.65
N ARG A 186 16.34 -4.35 35.77
CA ARG A 186 15.80 -5.10 36.92
C ARG A 186 16.27 -6.55 36.93
N GLN A 187 16.41 -7.18 35.77
CA GLN A 187 16.80 -8.59 35.63
C GLN A 187 18.32 -8.80 35.55
N LEU A 188 19.14 -7.74 35.71
CA LEU A 188 20.60 -7.82 35.58
C LEU A 188 21.26 -8.84 36.55
N HIS A 189 20.57 -9.17 37.64
CA HIS A 189 21.01 -10.13 38.64
C HIS A 189 20.62 -11.59 38.32
N ASP A 190 19.74 -11.81 37.33
CA ASP A 190 19.19 -13.12 36.98
C ASP A 190 19.66 -13.52 35.57
N ARG A 191 20.74 -14.30 35.53
CA ARG A 191 21.34 -14.78 34.29
C ARG A 191 20.39 -15.68 33.51
N ASP A 192 19.62 -16.53 34.18
CA ASP A 192 18.76 -17.53 33.56
C ASP A 192 17.51 -16.88 32.93
N ALA A 193 17.02 -15.77 33.51
CA ALA A 193 15.96 -14.97 32.91
C ALA A 193 16.43 -14.16 31.68
N LEU A 194 17.71 -13.77 31.63
CA LEU A 194 18.28 -12.92 30.57
C LEU A 194 18.78 -13.70 29.36
N LEU A 195 19.47 -14.83 29.58
CA LEU A 195 20.12 -15.60 28.52
C LEU A 195 19.19 -15.92 27.33
N PRO A 196 17.94 -16.38 27.52
CA PRO A 196 17.05 -16.71 26.40
C PRO A 196 16.65 -15.49 25.54
N ARG A 197 16.67 -14.28 26.11
CA ARG A 197 16.24 -13.04 25.45
C ARG A 197 17.40 -12.20 24.92
N GLU A 198 18.63 -12.52 25.31
CA GLU A 198 19.80 -11.69 25.04
C GLU A 198 20.12 -11.58 23.54
N GLN A 199 20.00 -12.68 22.79
CA GLN A 199 20.25 -12.67 21.35
C GLN A 199 19.22 -11.80 20.61
N GLN A 200 17.94 -11.91 20.98
CA GLN A 200 16.88 -11.04 20.47
C GLN A 200 17.12 -9.56 20.84
N ARG A 201 17.59 -9.29 22.06
CA ARG A 201 17.91 -7.94 22.53
C ARG A 201 19.06 -7.34 21.73
N LYS A 202 20.17 -8.07 21.53
CA LYS A 202 21.32 -7.61 20.73
C LYS A 202 20.94 -7.31 19.29
N PHE A 203 20.14 -8.19 18.70
CA PHE A 203 19.60 -8.00 17.35
C PHE A 203 18.79 -6.69 17.25
N LEU A 204 17.81 -6.49 18.12
CA LEU A 204 16.98 -5.27 18.09
C LEU A 204 17.73 -4.00 18.53
N ALA A 205 18.75 -4.12 19.37
CA ALA A 205 19.50 -2.97 19.86
C ALA A 205 20.51 -2.43 18.84
N ASN A 206 21.06 -3.29 17.99
CA ASN A 206 22.14 -2.91 17.09
C ASN A 206 22.18 -3.71 15.78
N GLU A 207 22.29 -5.04 15.87
CA GLU A 207 22.75 -5.88 14.74
C GLU A 207 21.68 -6.11 13.66
N GLY A 208 20.40 -5.98 14.01
CA GLY A 208 19.29 -6.26 13.12
C GLY A 208 18.93 -5.15 12.15
N TRP A 209 19.58 -3.99 12.20
CA TRP A 209 19.22 -2.82 11.39
C TRP A 209 20.16 -2.65 10.20
N ILE A 210 19.58 -2.51 9.00
CA ILE A 210 20.31 -2.28 7.75
C ILE A 210 19.98 -0.93 7.13
N ALA A 211 20.94 -0.38 6.39
CA ALA A 211 20.79 0.89 5.70
C ALA A 211 19.71 0.81 4.62
N TRP A 212 19.04 1.92 4.35
CA TRP A 212 18.04 2.02 3.28
C TRP A 212 18.58 2.79 2.09
N SER A 213 18.43 2.19 0.91
CA SER A 213 18.66 2.89 -0.35
C SER A 213 17.64 4.02 -0.53
N GLY A 214 18.12 5.22 -0.87
CA GLY A 214 17.28 6.39 -1.13
C GLY A 214 16.22 6.15 -2.21
N PRO A 215 16.61 5.67 -3.42
CA PRO A 215 15.67 5.29 -4.47
C PRO A 215 14.55 4.35 -4.03
N ALA A 216 14.85 3.26 -3.30
CA ALA A 216 13.84 2.34 -2.81
C ALA A 216 12.82 2.99 -1.87
N ILE A 217 13.26 3.90 -0.98
CA ILE A 217 12.35 4.66 -0.10
C ILE A 217 11.47 5.59 -0.90
N ALA A 218 12.06 6.34 -1.82
CA ALA A 218 11.33 7.31 -2.63
C ALA A 218 10.24 6.62 -3.47
N GLU A 219 10.55 5.43 -4.00
CA GLU A 219 9.59 4.61 -4.72
C GLU A 219 8.50 4.03 -3.80
N LEU A 220 8.86 3.54 -2.61
CA LEU A 220 7.88 3.09 -1.60
C LEU A 220 6.91 4.22 -1.24
N LEU A 221 7.40 5.40 -0.90
CA LEU A 221 6.57 6.56 -0.55
C LEU A 221 5.66 6.94 -1.71
N ARG A 222 6.18 7.05 -2.93
CA ARG A 222 5.37 7.42 -4.10
C ARG A 222 4.32 6.36 -4.43
N GLN A 223 4.71 5.10 -4.55
CA GLN A 223 3.79 4.06 -4.99
C GLN A 223 2.77 3.67 -3.92
N PHE A 224 3.18 3.59 -2.65
CA PHE A 224 2.30 3.16 -1.57
C PHE A 224 1.62 4.32 -0.84
N VAL A 225 2.35 5.32 -0.37
CA VAL A 225 1.78 6.39 0.48
C VAL A 225 1.05 7.44 -0.35
N VAL A 226 1.68 7.96 -1.40
CA VAL A 226 1.11 9.05 -2.21
C VAL A 226 -0.04 8.55 -3.08
N HIS A 227 0.14 7.39 -3.72
CA HIS A 227 -0.79 6.91 -4.75
C HIS A 227 -1.62 5.68 -4.35
N ASN A 228 -1.31 5.03 -3.22
CA ASN A 228 -2.00 3.82 -2.75
C ASN A 228 -2.14 2.74 -3.85
N ARG A 229 -1.12 2.57 -4.69
CA ARG A 229 -1.16 1.76 -5.93
C ARG A 229 -1.33 0.26 -5.69
N MET A 230 -1.10 -0.22 -4.47
CA MET A 230 -1.40 -1.61 -4.12
C MET A 230 -2.90 -1.88 -4.09
N THR A 231 -3.71 -0.91 -3.66
CA THR A 231 -5.19 -1.02 -3.66
C THR A 231 -5.80 -0.52 -4.97
N THR A 232 -5.33 0.63 -5.48
CA THR A 232 -5.88 1.24 -6.70
C THR A 232 -5.40 0.57 -7.99
N GLY A 233 -4.36 -0.27 -7.90
CA GLY A 233 -3.70 -0.90 -9.03
C GLY A 233 -2.71 0.02 -9.73
N GLY A 234 -1.94 -0.53 -10.68
CA GLY A 234 -1.07 0.27 -11.53
C GLY A 234 0.30 0.59 -10.93
N PHE A 235 0.75 -0.18 -9.93
CA PHE A 235 2.13 -0.09 -9.44
C PHE A 235 3.09 -0.64 -10.49
N THR A 236 4.29 -0.09 -10.55
CA THR A 236 5.27 -0.38 -11.60
C THR A 236 6.44 -1.16 -11.04
N VAL A 237 6.81 -2.25 -11.71
CA VAL A 237 8.02 -3.05 -11.42
C VAL A 237 8.84 -3.13 -12.70
N ASN A 238 10.00 -2.47 -12.75
CA ASN A 238 10.82 -2.34 -13.97
C ASN A 238 9.99 -1.95 -15.21
N ASP A 239 9.23 -0.86 -15.11
CA ASP A 239 8.31 -0.33 -16.14
C ASP A 239 7.13 -1.24 -16.52
N ARG A 240 7.01 -2.42 -15.90
CA ARG A 240 5.84 -3.29 -16.06
C ARG A 240 4.76 -2.88 -15.07
N VAL A 241 3.59 -2.59 -15.60
CA VAL A 241 2.41 -2.31 -14.77
C VAL A 241 1.90 -3.63 -14.20
N VAL A 242 1.72 -3.66 -12.88
CA VAL A 242 1.26 -4.80 -12.12
C VAL A 242 0.06 -4.38 -11.26
N THR A 243 -0.85 -5.33 -11.01
CA THR A 243 -2.02 -5.14 -10.16
C THR A 243 -2.19 -6.35 -9.25
N LEU A 244 -2.53 -6.14 -7.98
CA LEU A 244 -2.77 -7.23 -7.04
C LEU A 244 -3.98 -8.10 -7.45
N SER A 245 -4.83 -7.61 -8.37
CA SER A 245 -5.91 -8.40 -8.96
C SER A 245 -5.44 -9.55 -9.86
N ASP A 246 -4.14 -9.64 -10.14
CA ASP A 246 -3.53 -10.78 -10.84
C ASP A 246 -3.05 -11.89 -9.89
N ILE A 247 -3.19 -11.72 -8.56
CA ILE A 247 -2.95 -12.78 -7.60
C ILE A 247 -4.13 -13.77 -7.66
N THR A 248 -3.82 -15.05 -7.87
CA THR A 248 -4.81 -16.14 -7.91
C THR A 248 -4.53 -17.24 -6.89
N CYS A 249 -3.32 -17.26 -6.29
CA CYS A 249 -3.02 -18.18 -5.20
C CYS A 249 -3.68 -17.72 -3.88
N PRO A 250 -4.00 -18.64 -2.96
CA PRO A 250 -4.51 -18.32 -1.64
C PRO A 250 -3.57 -17.40 -0.84
N VAL A 251 -4.17 -16.53 -0.03
CA VAL A 251 -3.47 -15.57 0.83
C VAL A 251 -3.89 -15.76 2.28
N LEU A 252 -2.93 -15.90 3.20
CA LEU A 252 -3.12 -15.80 4.64
C LEU A 252 -2.55 -14.47 5.13
N ALA A 253 -3.41 -13.60 5.65
CA ALA A 253 -3.03 -12.36 6.31
C ALA A 253 -3.04 -12.54 7.84
N VAL A 254 -1.86 -12.53 8.45
CA VAL A 254 -1.72 -12.54 9.91
C VAL A 254 -1.80 -11.09 10.41
N VAL A 255 -2.84 -10.81 11.20
CA VAL A 255 -3.24 -9.47 11.62
C VAL A 255 -2.97 -9.28 13.12
N GLY A 256 -2.20 -8.26 13.48
CA GLY A 256 -1.97 -7.88 14.88
C GLY A 256 -3.04 -6.95 15.40
N GLU A 257 -3.82 -7.36 16.41
CA GLU A 257 -4.91 -6.53 16.98
C GLU A 257 -4.42 -5.18 17.53
N VAL A 258 -3.20 -5.17 18.07
CA VAL A 258 -2.56 -4.00 18.69
C VAL A 258 -1.35 -3.53 17.88
N ASP A 259 -1.34 -3.83 16.58
CA ASP A 259 -0.31 -3.36 15.65
C ASP A 259 -0.63 -1.94 15.16
N ASP A 260 0.13 -0.96 15.65
CA ASP A 260 0.00 0.44 15.22
C ASP A 260 0.75 0.77 13.91
N ILE A 261 1.63 -0.13 13.46
CA ILE A 261 2.43 0.02 12.23
C ILE A 261 1.70 -0.63 11.06
N GLY A 262 1.47 -1.94 11.13
CA GLY A 262 0.71 -2.72 10.18
C GLY A 262 -0.76 -2.77 10.59
N GLN A 263 -1.42 -1.61 10.68
CA GLN A 263 -2.76 -1.52 11.25
C GLN A 263 -3.75 -2.49 10.59
N PRO A 264 -4.63 -3.15 11.36
CA PRO A 264 -5.56 -4.16 10.85
C PRO A 264 -6.36 -3.72 9.62
N ALA A 265 -6.85 -2.47 9.62
CA ALA A 265 -7.61 -1.92 8.51
C ALA A 265 -6.78 -1.80 7.21
N SER A 266 -5.49 -1.49 7.33
CA SER A 266 -4.55 -1.44 6.19
C SER A 266 -4.27 -2.83 5.62
N VAL A 267 -4.04 -3.81 6.49
CA VAL A 267 -3.70 -5.18 6.13
C VAL A 267 -4.88 -5.85 5.43
N ARG A 268 -6.09 -5.68 5.97
CA ARG A 268 -7.34 -6.19 5.37
C ARG A 268 -7.68 -5.59 4.01
N GLY A 269 -6.99 -4.52 3.60
CA GLY A 269 -7.07 -3.97 2.24
C GLY A 269 -6.79 -5.02 1.15
N ILE A 270 -6.03 -6.08 1.46
CA ILE A 270 -5.73 -7.17 0.52
C ILE A 270 -6.99 -7.84 -0.04
N LEU A 271 -8.06 -7.96 0.74
CA LEU A 271 -9.33 -8.54 0.30
C LEU A 271 -9.90 -7.82 -0.93
N ARG A 272 -9.84 -6.48 -0.92
CA ARG A 272 -10.30 -5.66 -2.05
C ARG A 272 -9.29 -5.62 -3.19
N ALA A 273 -8.01 -5.66 -2.87
CA ALA A 273 -6.93 -5.53 -3.85
C ALA A 273 -6.72 -6.80 -4.69
N ALA A 274 -7.00 -7.99 -4.14
CA ALA A 274 -6.80 -9.28 -4.78
C ALA A 274 -8.13 -10.08 -4.92
N PRO A 275 -9.12 -9.59 -5.69
CA PRO A 275 -10.46 -10.18 -5.76
C PRO A 275 -10.54 -11.58 -6.40
N LYS A 276 -9.44 -12.07 -7.00
CA LYS A 276 -9.38 -13.41 -7.61
C LYS A 276 -8.75 -14.47 -6.68
N ALA A 277 -8.25 -14.06 -5.51
CA ALA A 277 -7.62 -14.94 -4.55
C ALA A 277 -8.57 -15.23 -3.38
N ASP A 278 -8.52 -16.45 -2.86
CA ASP A 278 -9.12 -16.74 -1.55
C ASP A 278 -8.23 -16.11 -0.46
N VAL A 279 -8.77 -15.09 0.21
CA VAL A 279 -8.07 -14.36 1.26
C VAL A 279 -8.56 -14.83 2.63
N TYR A 280 -7.62 -15.23 3.47
CA TYR A 280 -7.84 -15.69 4.84
C TYR A 280 -7.18 -14.73 5.82
N GLU A 281 -7.70 -14.70 7.04
CA GLU A 281 -7.12 -13.95 8.14
C GLU A 281 -6.84 -14.83 9.36
N TYR A 282 -5.79 -14.47 10.09
CA TYR A 282 -5.52 -14.99 11.42
C TYR A 282 -5.21 -13.82 12.35
N LEU A 283 -6.08 -13.61 13.35
CA LEU A 283 -5.91 -12.53 14.31
C LEU A 283 -5.03 -13.00 15.47
N ILE A 284 -4.04 -12.18 15.81
CA ILE A 284 -3.16 -12.39 16.96
C ILE A 284 -3.15 -11.11 17.79
N ARG A 285 -3.31 -11.23 19.10
CA ARG A 285 -3.12 -10.11 20.03
C ARG A 285 -1.64 -9.82 20.26
N ALA A 286 -0.99 -9.29 19.24
CA ALA A 286 0.41 -8.88 19.25
C ALA A 286 0.59 -7.55 18.48
N GLY A 287 1.64 -6.80 18.84
CA GLY A 287 2.09 -5.66 18.05
C GLY A 287 3.01 -6.10 16.91
N HIS A 288 3.40 -5.18 16.03
CA HIS A 288 4.10 -5.45 14.76
C HIS A 288 5.19 -6.54 14.82
N PHE A 289 6.20 -6.36 15.67
CA PHE A 289 7.30 -7.33 15.79
C PHE A 289 6.89 -8.65 16.45
N GLY A 290 5.92 -8.60 17.37
CA GLY A 290 5.42 -9.78 18.08
C GLY A 290 4.72 -10.79 17.19
N LEU A 291 4.37 -10.40 15.96
CA LEU A 291 3.81 -11.28 14.95
C LEU A 291 4.82 -12.33 14.48
N VAL A 292 6.10 -11.97 14.34
CA VAL A 292 7.13 -12.85 13.76
C VAL A 292 8.22 -13.27 14.73
N VAL A 293 8.50 -12.44 15.75
CA VAL A 293 9.55 -12.70 16.74
C VAL A 293 9.00 -12.58 18.16
N GLY A 294 9.41 -13.48 19.05
CA GLY A 294 9.05 -13.48 20.46
C GLY A 294 8.16 -14.66 20.84
N SER A 295 7.80 -14.74 22.12
CA SER A 295 7.06 -15.89 22.67
C SER A 295 5.70 -16.12 22.02
N THR A 296 4.98 -15.05 21.66
CA THR A 296 3.70 -15.16 20.94
C THR A 296 3.91 -15.77 19.56
N ALA A 297 4.94 -15.35 18.83
CA ALA A 297 5.24 -15.91 17.51
C ALA A 297 5.59 -17.40 17.58
N VAL A 298 6.41 -17.78 18.57
CA VAL A 298 6.80 -19.18 18.84
C VAL A 298 5.59 -20.05 19.19
N ALA A 299 4.71 -19.55 20.06
CA ALA A 299 3.58 -20.30 20.56
C ALA A 299 2.37 -20.35 19.61
N GLN A 300 2.20 -19.34 18.74
CA GLN A 300 0.98 -19.15 17.97
C GLN A 300 1.24 -18.98 16.48
N THR A 301 2.04 -17.99 16.08
CA THR A 301 2.27 -17.66 14.66
C THR A 301 2.84 -18.85 13.91
N TRP A 302 4.03 -19.33 14.29
CA TRP A 302 4.75 -20.34 13.52
C TRP A 302 4.06 -21.70 13.51
N PRO A 303 3.46 -22.19 14.62
CA PRO A 303 2.60 -23.38 14.58
C PRO A 303 1.41 -23.24 13.63
N THR A 304 0.74 -22.08 13.60
CA THR A 304 -0.39 -21.84 12.69
C THR A 304 0.07 -21.77 11.23
N VAL A 305 1.24 -21.18 10.97
CA VAL A 305 1.87 -21.15 9.65
C VAL A 305 2.18 -22.58 9.17
N SER A 306 2.75 -23.43 10.03
CA SER A 306 3.00 -24.83 9.68
C SER A 306 1.71 -25.58 9.31
N GLN A 307 0.65 -25.43 10.12
CA GLN A 307 -0.65 -26.04 9.83
C GLN A 307 -1.27 -25.50 8.55
N TRP A 308 -1.13 -24.19 8.28
CA TRP A 308 -1.57 -23.59 7.03
C TRP A 308 -0.86 -24.21 5.82
N VAL A 309 0.47 -24.31 5.87
CA VAL A 309 1.28 -24.90 4.79
C VAL A 309 0.87 -26.35 4.54
N GLN A 310 0.80 -27.17 5.59
CA GLN A 310 0.37 -28.57 5.50
C GLN A 310 -1.06 -28.71 4.94
N TRP A 311 -1.98 -27.83 5.33
CA TRP A 311 -3.33 -27.80 4.75
C TRP A 311 -3.30 -27.46 3.25
N ARG A 312 -2.49 -26.48 2.85
CA ARG A 312 -2.36 -26.08 1.44
C ARG A 312 -1.74 -27.15 0.55
N GLU A 313 -0.91 -28.02 1.14
CA GLU A 313 -0.31 -29.19 0.48
C GLU A 313 -1.21 -30.43 0.54
N GLY A 314 -2.37 -30.35 1.21
CA GLY A 314 -3.31 -31.46 1.33
C GLY A 314 -2.93 -32.52 2.37
N GLU A 315 -1.96 -32.22 3.24
CA GLU A 315 -1.44 -33.13 4.26
C GLU A 315 -2.19 -33.00 5.61
N ALA A 316 -2.89 -31.89 5.83
CA ALA A 316 -3.61 -31.61 7.07
C ALA A 316 -4.96 -30.93 6.84
N ALA A 317 -5.80 -30.88 7.88
CA ALA A 317 -7.03 -30.09 7.88
C ALA A 317 -6.74 -28.59 8.03
N LYS A 318 -7.70 -27.76 7.62
CA LYS A 318 -7.61 -26.30 7.77
C LYS A 318 -7.38 -25.92 9.25
N PRO A 319 -6.44 -25.01 9.57
CA PRO A 319 -6.25 -24.55 10.94
C PRO A 319 -7.54 -23.92 11.49
N PRO A 320 -7.97 -24.25 12.72
CA PRO A 320 -9.24 -23.78 13.28
C PRO A 320 -9.23 -22.27 13.58
N SER A 321 -8.06 -21.67 13.77
CA SER A 321 -7.88 -20.23 14.03
C SER A 321 -7.78 -19.37 12.78
N VAL A 322 -7.82 -19.97 11.59
CA VAL A 322 -7.71 -19.27 10.31
C VAL A 322 -9.10 -19.16 9.70
N ASP A 323 -9.56 -17.94 9.44
CA ASP A 323 -10.88 -17.67 8.89
C ASP A 323 -10.80 -17.14 7.47
N LEU A 324 -11.84 -17.36 6.66
CA LEU A 324 -11.94 -16.67 5.38
C LEU A 324 -12.23 -15.19 5.69
N MET A 325 -11.49 -14.28 5.06
CA MET A 325 -11.65 -12.85 5.31
C MET A 325 -12.89 -12.33 4.58
N TYR A 326 -13.73 -11.57 5.29
CA TYR A 326 -14.92 -10.94 4.72
C TYR A 326 -14.82 -9.42 4.80
N GLU A 327 -15.55 -8.74 3.91
CA GLU A 327 -15.68 -7.29 3.97
C GLU A 327 -16.37 -6.91 5.28
N HIS A 328 -15.63 -6.27 6.16
CA HIS A 328 -16.20 -5.69 7.36
C HIS A 328 -16.96 -4.43 6.94
N GLU A 329 -18.28 -4.38 7.16
CA GLU A 329 -19.04 -3.15 6.97
C GLU A 329 -18.40 -2.04 7.80
N ALA A 330 -18.14 -0.88 7.18
CA ALA A 330 -17.45 0.26 7.77
C ALA A 330 -18.21 0.94 8.94
N GLY A 331 -19.18 0.25 9.56
CA GLY A 331 -20.03 0.74 10.65
C GLY A 331 -19.86 0.03 11.99
N GLN A 332 -19.01 -1.00 12.13
CA GLN A 332 -18.88 -1.80 13.36
C GLN A 332 -17.49 -1.81 14.01
N LEU A 333 -16.54 -1.02 13.53
CA LEU A 333 -15.35 -0.70 14.34
C LEU A 333 -15.73 0.36 15.35
N ASP A 334 -15.94 -0.15 16.55
CA ASP A 334 -16.08 0.56 17.81
C ASP A 334 -15.13 1.76 17.90
N ARG A 335 -15.57 2.78 18.63
CA ARG A 335 -14.78 3.96 19.00
C ARG A 335 -13.65 3.51 19.94
N GLY A 336 -12.65 2.82 19.40
CA GLY A 336 -11.54 2.21 20.13
C GLY A 336 -10.21 2.93 19.93
N GLY A 337 -10.23 4.14 19.37
CA GLY A 337 -9.11 5.06 19.53
C GLY A 337 -9.05 5.47 20.99
N VAL A 338 -8.19 4.80 21.76
CA VAL A 338 -8.01 5.07 23.18
C VAL A 338 -7.73 6.58 23.37
N PRO A 339 -8.59 7.33 24.08
CA PRO A 339 -8.45 8.78 24.23
C PRO A 339 -7.08 9.14 24.81
N LEU A 340 -6.48 10.21 24.31
CA LEU A 340 -5.19 10.77 24.76
C LEU A 340 -5.11 10.91 26.31
N ALA A 341 -6.26 11.10 26.96
CA ALA A 341 -6.41 11.23 28.40
C ALA A 341 -5.97 9.98 29.20
N SER A 342 -6.13 8.76 28.68
CA SER A 342 -5.69 7.55 29.41
C SER A 342 -4.17 7.36 29.39
N ARG A 343 -3.45 8.03 28.46
CA ARG A 343 -1.98 8.00 28.40
C ARG A 343 -1.33 8.88 29.47
N VAL A 344 -2.05 9.87 29.99
CA VAL A 344 -1.55 10.77 31.05
C VAL A 344 -1.75 10.16 32.44
N ALA A 345 -2.81 9.38 32.63
CA ALA A 345 -3.14 8.77 33.93
C ALA A 345 -2.11 7.74 34.44
N HIS A 346 -1.28 7.17 33.57
CA HIS A 346 -0.24 6.19 33.96
C HIS A 346 1.18 6.77 34.10
N GLY A 347 1.36 8.09 33.94
CA GLY A 347 2.70 8.72 33.91
C GLY A 347 3.12 9.48 35.17
N LEU A 348 2.28 9.59 36.21
CA LEU A 348 2.46 10.57 37.28
C LEU A 348 3.13 10.08 38.58
N SER A 349 3.70 8.87 38.64
CA SER A 349 4.18 8.31 39.92
C SER A 349 5.69 8.09 40.08
N THR A 350 6.57 8.78 39.34
CA THR A 350 8.03 8.68 39.59
C THR A 350 8.70 10.05 39.61
N THR A 351 8.74 10.64 40.79
CA THR A 351 9.31 11.96 41.10
C THR A 351 10.80 11.88 41.45
N THR A 352 11.55 12.86 40.92
CA THR A 352 12.68 13.61 41.53
C THR A 352 14.14 13.35 41.10
N GLU A 353 14.60 12.16 40.68
CA GLU A 353 16.07 11.98 40.42
C GLU A 353 16.56 12.20 38.97
N VAL A 354 15.68 12.40 37.99
CA VAL A 354 16.06 12.45 36.55
C VAL A 354 16.53 13.85 36.08
N ALA A 355 16.45 14.87 36.93
CA ALA A 355 16.59 16.27 36.50
C ALA A 355 18.02 16.69 36.07
N ILE A 356 19.08 16.07 36.59
CA ILE A 356 20.45 16.59 36.41
C ILE A 356 21.10 16.13 35.08
N THR A 357 20.69 14.98 34.54
CA THR A 357 21.27 14.42 33.29
C THR A 357 20.60 14.96 32.02
N ALA A 358 19.37 15.47 32.13
CA ALA A 358 18.64 16.09 31.02
C ALA A 358 19.24 17.44 30.58
N ALA A 359 19.86 18.20 31.50
CA ALA A 359 20.39 19.53 31.20
C ALA A 359 21.60 19.50 30.24
N ARG A 360 22.45 18.46 30.30
CA ARG A 360 23.64 18.37 29.43
C ARG A 360 23.34 17.89 28.01
N THR A 361 22.23 17.17 27.80
CA THR A 361 21.83 16.66 26.47
C THR A 361 21.03 17.69 25.67
N ALA A 362 20.35 18.63 26.34
CA ALA A 362 19.64 19.74 25.69
C ALA A 362 20.59 20.73 24.97
N GLY A 363 21.80 20.96 25.52
CA GLY A 363 22.77 21.90 24.95
C GLY A 363 23.32 21.48 23.57
N ALA A 364 23.52 20.17 23.35
CA ALA A 364 24.00 19.66 22.06
C ALA A 364 22.88 19.61 20.99
N ALA A 365 21.62 19.43 21.40
CA ALA A 365 20.46 19.42 20.51
C ALA A 365 20.11 20.82 19.97
N ALA A 366 20.29 21.87 20.79
CA ALA A 366 20.03 23.25 20.39
C ALA A 366 20.96 23.75 19.26
N ALA A 367 22.23 23.33 19.27
CA ALA A 367 23.20 23.70 18.23
C ALA A 367 22.90 23.03 16.87
N ALA A 368 22.35 21.81 16.89
CA ALA A 368 21.93 21.10 15.67
C ALA A 368 20.61 21.64 15.08
N ALA A 369 19.71 22.18 15.93
CA ALA A 369 18.43 22.74 15.50
C ALA A 369 18.57 24.04 14.69
N ASN A 370 19.63 24.83 14.92
CA ASN A 370 19.77 26.16 14.30
C ASN A 370 20.02 26.10 12.77
N LYS A 371 20.49 24.97 12.23
CA LYS A 371 20.62 24.76 10.77
C LYS A 371 19.30 24.34 10.10
N SER A 372 18.33 23.80 10.86
CA SER A 372 17.02 23.36 10.34
C SER A 372 15.98 24.49 10.27
N VAL A 373 16.15 25.57 11.05
CA VAL A 373 15.17 26.69 11.07
C VAL A 373 15.21 27.50 9.76
N LYS A 374 16.39 27.65 9.15
CA LYS A 374 16.51 28.37 7.86
C LYS A 374 15.88 27.62 6.68
N SER A 375 15.85 26.29 6.68
CA SER A 375 15.15 25.51 5.65
C SER A 375 13.63 25.53 5.86
N ILE A 376 13.18 25.45 7.12
CA ILE A 376 11.75 25.55 7.47
C ILE A 376 11.17 26.94 7.12
N ALA A 377 11.94 28.02 7.32
CA ALA A 377 11.50 29.38 6.99
C ALA A 377 11.33 29.63 5.48
N VAL A 378 12.19 29.03 4.65
CA VAL A 378 12.08 29.11 3.18
C VAL A 378 10.91 28.27 2.65
N GLU A 379 10.58 27.16 3.33
CA GLU A 379 9.51 26.24 2.94
C GLU A 379 8.11 26.69 3.40
N ALA A 380 7.98 27.34 4.57
CA ALA A 380 6.70 27.85 5.07
C ALA A 380 6.03 28.83 4.09
N VAL A 381 6.85 29.57 3.31
CA VAL A 381 6.39 30.50 2.28
C VAL A 381 5.71 29.78 1.09
N ARG A 382 6.03 28.51 0.83
CA ARG A 382 5.46 27.72 -0.29
C ARG A 382 4.25 26.87 0.09
N THR A 383 4.13 26.46 1.35
CA THR A 383 3.05 25.58 1.84
C THR A 383 1.84 26.35 2.36
N LEU A 384 2.04 27.57 2.88
CA LEU A 384 0.96 28.45 3.33
C LEU A 384 -0.16 28.63 2.27
N PRO A 385 0.13 28.83 0.98
CA PRO A 385 -0.90 28.98 -0.06
C PRO A 385 -1.79 27.74 -0.28
N ARG A 386 -1.30 26.52 0.03
CA ARG A 386 -2.08 25.28 -0.16
C ARG A 386 -3.03 25.02 1.01
N LEU A 387 -2.55 25.27 2.23
CA LEU A 387 -3.34 25.12 3.46
C LEU A 387 -4.40 26.22 3.60
N THR A 388 -4.06 27.47 3.25
CA THR A 388 -5.06 28.55 3.16
C THR A 388 -6.11 28.24 2.11
N ARG A 389 -5.74 27.61 0.98
CA ARG A 389 -6.70 27.25 -0.06
C ARG A 389 -7.69 26.16 0.36
N LEU A 390 -7.28 25.17 1.16
CA LEU A 390 -8.20 24.17 1.71
C LEU A 390 -9.11 24.75 2.79
N GLY A 391 -8.59 25.65 3.64
CA GLY A 391 -9.39 26.41 4.59
C GLY A 391 -10.30 27.47 3.94
N GLN A 392 -10.07 27.79 2.67
CA GLN A 392 -10.88 28.69 1.84
C GLN A 392 -11.78 27.93 0.84
N ILE A 393 -12.01 26.63 1.03
CA ILE A 393 -13.06 25.91 0.32
C ILE A 393 -14.37 26.22 1.04
N HIS A 394 -15.06 27.24 0.56
CA HIS A 394 -16.41 27.58 0.97
C HIS A 394 -17.39 27.06 -0.10
N ASP A 395 -18.69 27.16 0.17
CA ASP A 395 -19.76 26.71 -0.76
C ASP A 395 -19.72 27.40 -2.14
N HIS A 396 -19.01 28.52 -2.26
CA HIS A 396 -18.80 29.27 -3.50
C HIS A 396 -17.47 28.98 -4.21
N THR A 397 -16.61 28.12 -3.65
CA THR A 397 -15.32 27.78 -4.24
C THR A 397 -15.52 26.90 -5.47
N ARG A 398 -15.26 27.47 -6.66
CA ARG A 398 -15.45 26.78 -7.95
C ARG A 398 -14.40 25.70 -8.17
N ILE A 399 -14.68 24.48 -7.73
CA ILE A 399 -13.87 23.27 -7.95
C ILE A 399 -14.54 22.42 -9.03
N SER A 400 -13.78 21.95 -10.02
CA SER A 400 -14.25 20.96 -10.98
C SER A 400 -13.09 20.08 -11.44
N MET A 401 -13.39 18.86 -11.87
CA MET A 401 -12.36 17.94 -12.38
C MET A 401 -11.60 18.58 -13.56
N GLY A 402 -12.32 19.25 -14.46
CA GLY A 402 -11.68 19.98 -15.56
C GLY A 402 -10.71 21.07 -15.08
N ARG A 403 -11.03 21.77 -13.98
CA ARG A 403 -10.19 22.84 -13.43
C ARG A 403 -8.98 22.29 -12.67
N LEU A 404 -9.14 21.20 -11.93
CA LEU A 404 -8.05 20.52 -11.24
C LEU A 404 -7.02 19.95 -12.24
N MET A 405 -7.48 19.40 -13.37
CA MET A 405 -6.59 18.92 -14.43
C MET A 405 -5.77 20.05 -15.06
N THR A 406 -6.38 21.21 -15.34
CA THR A 406 -5.64 22.38 -15.86
C THR A 406 -4.64 22.92 -14.84
N GLU A 407 -5.01 22.92 -13.57
CA GLU A 407 -4.10 23.37 -12.52
C GLU A 407 -2.89 22.46 -12.38
N GLN A 408 -3.09 21.14 -12.39
CA GLN A 408 -1.98 20.18 -12.37
C GLN A 408 -1.10 20.29 -13.63
N ALA A 409 -1.69 20.46 -14.81
CA ALA A 409 -0.94 20.67 -16.05
C ALA A 409 -0.07 21.94 -16.02
N ARG A 410 -0.46 22.98 -15.27
CA ARG A 410 0.36 24.19 -15.08
C ARG A 410 1.45 23.99 -14.04
N ARG A 411 1.17 23.25 -12.96
CA ARG A 411 2.10 23.03 -11.85
C ARG A 411 3.20 22.03 -12.22
N THR A 412 2.82 20.93 -12.87
CA THR A 412 3.71 19.80 -13.16
C THR A 412 3.47 19.30 -14.60
N PRO A 413 3.81 20.09 -15.63
CA PRO A 413 3.46 19.80 -17.03
C PRO A 413 4.00 18.47 -17.54
N HIS A 414 5.24 18.13 -17.17
CA HIS A 414 5.93 16.89 -17.56
C HIS A 414 5.69 15.74 -16.58
N GLY A 415 4.91 15.96 -15.51
CA GLY A 415 4.58 14.92 -14.55
C GLY A 415 3.60 13.89 -15.12
N GLU A 416 3.67 12.67 -14.61
CA GLU A 416 2.82 11.56 -15.03
C GLU A 416 1.37 11.77 -14.56
N CYS A 417 0.42 11.77 -15.49
CA CYS A 417 -1.01 11.93 -15.20
C CYS A 417 -1.74 10.58 -15.12
N PHE A 418 -1.52 9.70 -16.10
CA PHE A 418 -1.95 8.29 -16.03
C PHE A 418 -1.14 7.41 -16.97
N LEU A 419 -1.04 6.12 -16.63
CA LEU A 419 -0.41 5.08 -17.42
C LEU A 419 -1.49 4.30 -18.18
N PHE A 420 -1.33 4.12 -19.48
CA PHE A 420 -2.26 3.33 -20.27
C PHE A 420 -1.55 2.64 -21.43
N ASP A 421 -1.80 1.33 -21.59
CA ASP A 421 -1.23 0.52 -22.68
C ASP A 421 0.31 0.61 -22.77
N GLY A 422 0.97 0.53 -21.61
CA GLY A 422 2.43 0.62 -21.48
C GLY A 422 3.03 2.00 -21.77
N ARG A 423 2.22 3.07 -21.80
CA ARG A 423 2.68 4.43 -22.08
C ARG A 423 2.31 5.40 -20.96
N VAL A 424 3.24 6.32 -20.68
CA VAL A 424 3.03 7.44 -19.76
C VAL A 424 2.34 8.59 -20.48
N HIS A 425 1.23 9.09 -19.92
CA HIS A 425 0.60 10.31 -20.37
C HIS A 425 0.87 11.44 -19.39
N THR A 426 1.52 12.52 -19.84
CA THR A 426 1.84 13.67 -18.99
C THR A 426 0.62 14.56 -18.76
N TYR A 427 0.61 15.33 -17.66
CA TYR A 427 -0.48 16.27 -17.36
C TYR A 427 -0.71 17.28 -18.49
N GLU A 428 0.35 17.79 -19.12
CA GLU A 428 0.23 18.72 -20.26
C GLU A 428 -0.45 18.04 -21.47
N ALA A 429 -0.04 16.82 -21.81
CA ALA A 429 -0.59 16.09 -22.95
C ALA A 429 -2.08 15.79 -22.74
N VAL A 430 -2.46 15.45 -21.51
CA VAL A 430 -3.85 15.20 -21.13
C VAL A 430 -4.68 16.48 -21.19
N ASP A 431 -4.19 17.59 -20.62
CA ASP A 431 -4.92 18.87 -20.64
C ASP A 431 -5.14 19.39 -22.06
N ARG A 432 -4.12 19.28 -22.92
CA ARG A 432 -4.23 19.61 -24.35
C ARG A 432 -5.34 18.80 -25.02
N ARG A 433 -5.42 17.51 -24.70
CA ARG A 433 -6.46 16.63 -25.24
C ARG A 433 -7.85 17.00 -24.73
N ILE A 434 -7.98 17.31 -23.44
CA ILE A 434 -9.25 17.81 -22.87
C ILE A 434 -9.69 19.08 -23.60
N ASN A 435 -8.78 20.03 -23.82
CA ASN A 435 -9.09 21.28 -24.55
C ASN A 435 -9.58 21.01 -25.98
N ASN A 436 -9.00 20.04 -26.67
CA ASN A 436 -9.45 19.67 -28.01
C ASN A 436 -10.84 19.04 -28.00
N VAL A 437 -11.15 18.17 -27.01
CA VAL A 437 -12.49 17.60 -26.85
C VAL A 437 -13.51 18.69 -26.48
N VAL A 438 -13.15 19.63 -25.61
CA VAL A 438 -13.99 20.80 -25.28
C VAL A 438 -14.37 21.59 -26.53
N LYS A 439 -13.40 21.91 -27.40
CA LYS A 439 -13.67 22.62 -28.67
C LYS A 439 -14.65 21.84 -29.55
N GLY A 440 -14.42 20.54 -29.74
CA GLY A 440 -15.34 19.69 -30.51
C GLY A 440 -16.75 19.61 -29.92
N LEU A 441 -16.87 19.56 -28.58
CA LEU A 441 -18.16 19.56 -27.89
C LEU A 441 -18.91 20.90 -28.08
N ILE A 442 -18.21 22.04 -28.08
CA ILE A 442 -18.82 23.35 -28.37
C ILE A 442 -19.34 23.41 -29.81
N GLU A 443 -18.56 22.92 -30.78
CA GLU A 443 -18.93 22.89 -32.20
C GLU A 443 -20.20 22.07 -32.44
N VAL A 444 -20.39 20.95 -31.74
CA VAL A 444 -21.62 20.13 -31.85
C VAL A 444 -22.78 20.64 -31.00
N GLY A 445 -22.64 21.81 -30.37
CA GLY A 445 -23.72 22.49 -29.66
C GLY A 445 -23.90 22.09 -28.19
N VAL A 446 -22.94 21.39 -27.57
CA VAL A 446 -22.96 21.17 -26.12
C VAL A 446 -22.70 22.50 -25.42
N ARG A 447 -23.51 22.80 -24.42
CA ARG A 447 -23.47 24.02 -23.61
C ARG A 447 -23.52 23.64 -22.13
N GLN A 448 -23.23 24.61 -21.28
CA GLN A 448 -23.33 24.46 -19.83
C GLN A 448 -24.72 23.95 -19.41
N GLY A 449 -24.77 23.07 -18.41
CA GLY A 449 -26.00 22.47 -17.88
C GLY A 449 -26.58 21.32 -18.69
N VAL A 450 -26.04 21.04 -19.90
CA VAL A 450 -26.50 19.91 -20.72
C VAL A 450 -26.04 18.58 -20.11
N ARG A 451 -26.93 17.60 -20.05
CA ARG A 451 -26.62 16.21 -19.68
C ARG A 451 -26.17 15.43 -20.91
N VAL A 452 -24.98 14.85 -20.88
CA VAL A 452 -24.40 14.10 -21.99
C VAL A 452 -24.10 12.68 -21.55
N GLY A 453 -24.70 11.70 -22.24
CA GLY A 453 -24.46 10.28 -22.00
C GLY A 453 -23.08 9.86 -22.52
N ILE A 454 -22.29 9.18 -21.69
CA ILE A 454 -20.99 8.61 -22.05
C ILE A 454 -21.11 7.10 -22.03
N LEU A 455 -21.00 6.50 -23.22
CA LEU A 455 -20.97 5.04 -23.40
C LEU A 455 -19.60 4.66 -23.96
N MET A 456 -18.62 4.45 -23.07
CA MET A 456 -17.23 4.15 -23.41
C MET A 456 -16.67 3.10 -22.44
N GLU A 457 -15.62 2.39 -22.86
CA GLU A 457 -14.81 1.60 -21.94
C GLU A 457 -14.08 2.50 -20.93
N THR A 458 -13.72 1.94 -19.77
CA THR A 458 -12.84 2.56 -18.79
C THR A 458 -11.42 2.68 -19.35
N ARG A 459 -11.23 3.68 -20.22
CA ARG A 459 -9.96 4.04 -20.88
C ARG A 459 -9.71 5.55 -20.70
N PRO A 460 -8.47 6.04 -20.84
CA PRO A 460 -8.15 7.47 -20.77
C PRO A 460 -9.07 8.39 -21.57
N SER A 461 -9.52 7.93 -22.73
CA SER A 461 -10.46 8.69 -23.58
C SER A 461 -11.78 8.99 -22.87
N ALA A 462 -12.28 8.09 -22.02
CA ALA A 462 -13.48 8.32 -21.22
C ALA A 462 -13.24 9.37 -20.13
N LEU A 463 -12.10 9.27 -19.42
CA LEU A 463 -11.70 10.27 -18.41
C LEU A 463 -11.57 11.68 -19.04
N VAL A 464 -10.92 11.76 -20.20
CA VAL A 464 -10.78 13.01 -20.97
C VAL A 464 -12.15 13.56 -21.37
N ALA A 465 -13.09 12.72 -21.79
CA ALA A 465 -14.45 13.15 -22.14
C ALA A 465 -15.23 13.69 -20.92
N ILE A 466 -15.16 13.01 -19.78
CA ILE A 466 -15.78 13.47 -18.52
C ILE A 466 -15.15 14.80 -18.08
N ALA A 467 -13.83 14.92 -18.14
CA ALA A 467 -13.13 16.14 -17.77
C ALA A 467 -13.46 17.31 -18.72
N ALA A 468 -13.63 17.04 -20.02
CA ALA A 468 -14.06 18.03 -21.00
C ALA A 468 -15.49 18.52 -20.74
N LEU A 469 -16.43 17.61 -20.45
CA LEU A 469 -17.80 17.99 -20.07
C LEU A 469 -17.82 18.78 -18.77
N SER A 470 -17.06 18.35 -17.76
CA SER A 470 -16.88 19.09 -16.51
C SER A 470 -16.30 20.50 -16.75
N ARG A 471 -15.33 20.65 -17.65
CA ARG A 471 -14.73 21.95 -18.03
C ARG A 471 -15.72 22.86 -18.75
N LEU A 472 -16.65 22.29 -19.52
CA LEU A 472 -17.76 23.02 -20.15
C LEU A 472 -18.90 23.36 -19.18
N GLY A 473 -18.89 22.81 -17.97
CA GLY A 473 -20.03 22.87 -17.05
C GLY A 473 -21.24 22.05 -17.51
N ALA A 474 -21.02 21.06 -18.38
CA ALA A 474 -21.99 20.04 -18.75
C ALA A 474 -21.92 18.85 -17.76
N VAL A 475 -23.01 18.08 -17.67
CA VAL A 475 -23.13 16.95 -16.76
C VAL A 475 -22.85 15.65 -17.53
N ALA A 476 -21.79 14.94 -17.17
CA ALA A 476 -21.50 13.61 -17.69
C ALA A 476 -22.42 12.56 -17.04
N VAL A 477 -23.15 11.79 -17.85
CA VAL A 477 -23.98 10.67 -17.41
C VAL A 477 -23.32 9.38 -17.89
N LEU A 478 -22.71 8.62 -16.98
CA LEU A 478 -22.04 7.37 -17.32
C LEU A 478 -23.08 6.29 -17.61
N LEU A 479 -23.03 5.69 -18.80
CA LEU A 479 -23.95 4.65 -19.24
C LEU A 479 -23.28 3.27 -19.16
N PRO A 480 -23.91 2.26 -18.55
CA PRO A 480 -23.38 0.90 -18.52
C PRO A 480 -23.36 0.28 -19.92
N ARG A 481 -22.36 -0.57 -20.21
CA ARG A 481 -22.22 -1.25 -21.52
C ARG A 481 -23.29 -2.31 -21.76
N THR A 482 -23.81 -2.93 -20.69
CA THR A 482 -24.93 -3.87 -20.73
C THR A 482 -26.21 -3.14 -20.31
N PRO A 483 -27.21 -3.01 -21.20
CA PRO A 483 -28.51 -2.53 -20.78
C PRO A 483 -29.13 -3.59 -19.86
N THR A 484 -29.31 -3.28 -18.57
CA THR A 484 -30.25 -4.05 -17.74
C THR A 484 -31.65 -3.90 -18.33
N SER A 485 -32.48 -4.95 -18.23
CA SER A 485 -33.84 -5.01 -18.80
C SER A 485 -34.73 -3.79 -18.49
N ARG A 486 -34.43 -3.09 -17.38
CA ARG A 486 -35.06 -1.85 -16.94
C ARG A 486 -34.84 -0.62 -17.87
N TRP A 487 -33.76 -0.59 -18.64
CA TRP A 487 -33.43 0.53 -19.53
C TRP A 487 -33.94 0.33 -20.97
N GLN A 488 -34.27 -0.88 -21.41
CA GLN A 488 -34.80 -1.07 -22.78
C GLN A 488 -36.20 -0.47 -22.94
N SER A 489 -37.02 -0.44 -21.89
CA SER A 489 -38.41 0.04 -21.94
C SER A 489 -38.55 1.57 -21.86
N SER A 490 -37.57 2.29 -21.29
CA SER A 490 -37.65 3.75 -21.09
C SER A 490 -37.12 4.58 -22.25
N TRP A 491 -36.20 4.05 -23.06
CA TRP A 491 -35.59 4.77 -24.18
C TRP A 491 -36.47 4.82 -25.44
N GLY A 492 -37.51 4.00 -25.52
CA GLY A 492 -38.43 3.92 -26.67
C GLY A 492 -39.63 4.87 -26.64
N ARG A 493 -39.82 5.69 -25.59
CA ARG A 493 -41.08 6.46 -25.39
C ARG A 493 -40.94 7.98 -25.25
N SER A 494 -39.75 8.56 -25.46
CA SER A 494 -39.60 10.03 -25.39
C SER A 494 -39.66 10.67 -26.79
N PRO A 495 -40.66 11.52 -27.11
CA PRO A 495 -40.80 12.16 -28.42
C PRO A 495 -39.65 13.11 -28.79
N ASN A 496 -38.77 13.44 -27.83
CA ASN A 496 -37.69 14.42 -27.99
C ASN A 496 -36.27 13.82 -28.00
N CYS A 497 -36.07 12.50 -27.94
CA CYS A 497 -34.75 11.93 -28.28
C CYS A 497 -34.66 11.84 -29.81
N SER A 498 -34.12 12.89 -30.44
CA SER A 498 -33.64 12.76 -31.82
C SER A 498 -32.50 11.72 -31.82
N ARG A 499 -32.79 10.54 -32.35
CA ARG A 499 -31.79 9.48 -32.58
C ARG A 499 -30.91 9.87 -33.75
N THR A 500 -30.13 10.94 -33.62
CA THR A 500 -29.12 11.30 -34.61
C THR A 500 -27.95 10.33 -34.46
N ARG A 501 -28.00 9.19 -35.15
CA ARG A 501 -26.81 8.38 -35.43
C ARG A 501 -25.91 9.19 -36.39
N ARG A 502 -25.19 10.18 -35.86
CA ARG A 502 -24.02 10.73 -36.55
C ARG A 502 -22.81 9.93 -36.08
N THR A 503 -22.49 8.88 -36.82
CA THR A 503 -21.21 8.18 -36.71
C THR A 503 -20.12 9.20 -37.03
N PHE A 504 -19.37 9.66 -36.03
CA PHE A 504 -18.32 10.65 -36.22
C PHE A 504 -17.03 9.96 -36.66
N LEU A 505 -16.61 10.24 -37.89
CA LEU A 505 -15.23 10.08 -38.35
C LEU A 505 -14.79 11.45 -38.94
N PRO A 506 -14.28 12.40 -38.13
CA PRO A 506 -13.88 13.69 -38.68
C PRO A 506 -12.50 13.54 -39.33
N ARG A 507 -12.49 13.29 -40.65
CA ARG A 507 -11.29 13.22 -41.51
C ARG A 507 -10.44 14.50 -41.56
N ARG A 508 -10.77 15.58 -40.83
CA ARG A 508 -10.06 16.87 -40.89
C ARG A 508 -9.57 17.46 -39.56
N ILE A 509 -9.81 16.83 -38.40
CA ILE A 509 -9.32 17.33 -37.09
C ILE A 509 -8.13 16.49 -36.56
N PHE A 510 -7.96 15.26 -37.05
CA PHE A 510 -6.84 14.38 -36.69
C PHE A 510 -5.77 14.39 -37.77
N ARG A 511 -4.91 15.42 -37.82
CA ARG A 511 -3.70 15.38 -38.68
C ARG A 511 -2.38 15.25 -37.93
N TYR A 512 -2.39 15.20 -36.61
CA TYR A 512 -1.22 14.82 -35.82
C TYR A 512 -1.63 13.90 -34.68
N THR A 513 -0.88 12.81 -34.55
CA THR A 513 -1.00 11.65 -33.63
C THR A 513 -2.19 10.69 -33.81
N CYS A 514 -1.84 9.56 -34.43
CA CYS A 514 -2.66 8.40 -34.77
C CYS A 514 -3.09 7.61 -33.52
N TRP A 515 -4.21 7.93 -32.86
CA TRP A 515 -4.70 7.13 -31.70
C TRP A 515 -6.24 7.20 -31.51
N CYS A 516 -7.00 7.41 -32.59
CA CYS A 516 -8.46 7.50 -32.51
C CYS A 516 -9.15 6.75 -33.66
N SER A 517 -9.08 5.42 -33.60
CA SER A 517 -10.05 4.52 -34.26
C SER A 517 -10.99 3.96 -33.18
N ALA A 518 -11.71 4.83 -32.49
CA ALA A 518 -12.78 4.42 -31.59
C ALA A 518 -13.99 5.32 -31.87
N VAL A 519 -15.06 4.70 -32.36
CA VAL A 519 -16.33 5.36 -32.68
C VAL A 519 -16.88 6.04 -31.43
N VAL A 520 -16.87 7.37 -31.40
CA VAL A 520 -17.59 8.15 -30.39
C VAL A 520 -19.07 8.12 -30.79
N SER A 521 -19.84 7.18 -30.22
CA SER A 521 -21.31 7.26 -30.27
C SER A 521 -21.77 8.20 -29.17
N LEU A 522 -21.82 9.50 -29.47
CA LEU A 522 -22.38 10.51 -28.58
C LEU A 522 -23.91 10.52 -28.75
N ALA A 523 -24.66 10.08 -27.75
CA ALA A 523 -26.11 10.28 -27.70
C ALA A 523 -26.40 11.58 -26.93
N ILE A 524 -26.74 12.65 -27.66
CA ILE A 524 -27.22 13.90 -27.05
C ILE A 524 -28.74 13.74 -26.84
N CYS A 525 -29.18 13.27 -25.67
CA CYS A 525 -30.59 13.35 -25.29
C CYS A 525 -30.82 14.57 -24.39
N ARG A 526 -31.62 15.52 -24.88
CA ARG A 526 -32.10 16.67 -24.08
C ARG A 526 -33.22 16.17 -23.15
N PHE A 527 -32.92 16.05 -21.86
CA PHE A 527 -33.95 15.81 -20.85
C PHE A 527 -34.60 17.15 -20.45
N PRO A 528 -35.92 17.32 -20.57
CA PRO A 528 -36.61 18.54 -20.15
C PRO A 528 -36.52 18.75 -18.62
N THR A 529 -36.54 20.01 -18.20
CA THR A 529 -36.28 20.50 -16.83
C THR A 529 -37.48 20.48 -15.89
N THR A 530 -38.56 19.76 -16.20
CA THR A 530 -39.79 19.76 -15.38
C THR A 530 -40.15 18.37 -14.88
N ALA A 531 -39.57 17.98 -13.75
CA ALA A 531 -40.14 16.94 -12.89
C ALA A 531 -40.30 17.54 -11.48
N ARG A 532 -41.55 17.84 -11.08
CA ARG A 532 -41.89 18.22 -9.70
C ARG A 532 -41.59 17.04 -8.75
N PRO A 533 -41.23 17.31 -7.49
CA PRO A 533 -40.92 16.25 -6.53
C PRO A 533 -42.21 15.58 -6.04
N SER A 534 -42.54 14.39 -6.55
CA SER A 534 -43.60 13.56 -5.96
C SER A 534 -43.00 12.67 -4.86
N THR A 535 -43.19 13.11 -3.61
CA THR A 535 -43.44 12.31 -2.40
C THR A 535 -42.86 10.89 -2.35
N TRP A 536 -41.66 10.76 -1.77
CA TRP A 536 -41.18 9.51 -1.19
C TRP A 536 -41.77 9.35 0.23
N LYS A 537 -42.92 8.66 0.36
CA LYS A 537 -43.32 8.09 1.65
C LYS A 537 -42.60 6.75 1.82
N ARG A 538 -41.70 6.66 2.81
CA ARG A 538 -41.17 5.39 3.33
C ARG A 538 -42.31 4.64 4.02
N SER A 539 -42.64 3.45 3.56
CA SER A 539 -43.34 2.43 4.35
C SER A 539 -42.31 1.46 4.91
N ILE A 540 -42.06 1.54 6.21
CA ILE A 540 -41.34 0.54 7.01
C ILE A 540 -42.34 -0.59 7.28
N PRO A 541 -42.04 -1.86 6.96
CA PRO A 541 -42.85 -2.96 7.47
C PRO A 541 -42.36 -3.37 8.86
N THR A 542 -43.22 -3.23 9.85
CA THR A 542 -43.14 -3.93 11.12
C THR A 542 -43.76 -5.31 10.98
N ARG A 543 -42.95 -6.36 11.13
CA ARG A 543 -43.15 -7.49 12.06
C ARG A 543 -42.00 -8.48 11.93
#